data_AF-A0A963E4G5-F1
#
_entry.id   AF-A0A963E4G5-F1
#
_cell.length_a   1.000
_cell.length_b   1.000
_cell.length_c   1.000
_cell.angle_alpha   90.00
_cell.angle_beta   90.00
_cell.angle_gamma   90.00
#
_symmetry.space_group_name_H-M   'P 1'
#
loop_
_entity.id
_entity.type
_entity.pdbx_description
1 polymer ?
#
loop_
_entity_poly.entity_id
_entity_poly.type
_entity_poly.pdbx_seq_one_letter_code
_entity_poly.pdbx_strand_id
1 'polypeptide(L)'
;MTSYTVKNVNNVCQAFRIENNGTQTMICSEGDTVTVNGKTYTVRKRSTDNKCCIYQVFGQAGGQATPDKLIAEENQIVGGQQ
;
A
#
# COMPACT_ATOMS: atom_id res chain seq x y z
N MET A 1 8.59 0.54 14.56
CA MET A 1 7.40 1.06 13.84
C MET A 1 7.57 0.69 12.38
N THR A 2 6.64 -0.07 11.79
CA THR A 2 6.75 -0.41 10.36
C THR A 2 6.20 0.74 9.54
N SER A 3 7.03 1.29 8.66
CA SER A 3 6.62 2.34 7.73
C SER A 3 6.42 1.75 6.33
N TYR A 4 5.59 2.38 5.52
CA TYR A 4 5.31 1.95 4.15
C TYR A 4 5.46 3.11 3.19
N THR A 5 5.85 2.83 1.96
CA THR A 5 5.87 3.79 0.87
C THR A 5 5.54 3.10 -0.44
N VAL A 6 5.09 3.85 -1.43
CA VAL A 6 4.82 3.33 -2.77
C VAL A 6 5.55 4.17 -3.80
N LYS A 7 6.10 3.50 -4.81
CA LYS A 7 6.86 4.14 -5.88
C LYS A 7 6.44 3.56 -7.23
N ASN A 8 6.46 4.40 -8.25
CA ASN A 8 6.42 3.93 -9.62
C ASN A 8 7.82 3.49 -10.04
N VAL A 9 7.96 2.22 -10.40
CA VAL A 9 9.21 1.63 -10.86
C VAL A 9 8.94 1.02 -12.23
N ASN A 10 9.60 1.53 -13.27
CA ASN A 10 9.40 1.08 -14.66
C ASN A 10 7.92 1.05 -15.09
N ASN A 11 7.15 2.08 -14.72
CA ASN A 11 5.72 2.20 -15.00
C ASN A 11 4.81 1.18 -14.26
N VAL A 12 5.32 0.53 -13.21
CA VAL A 12 4.58 -0.39 -12.33
C VAL A 12 4.56 0.17 -10.92
N CYS A 13 3.38 0.21 -10.29
CA CYS A 13 3.29 0.59 -8.88
C CYS A 13 3.83 -0.50 -7.97
N GLN A 14 4.77 -0.16 -7.10
CA GLN A 14 5.37 -1.08 -6.16
C GLN A 14 5.29 -0.50 -4.75
N ALA A 15 4.80 -1.29 -3.80
CA ALA A 15 4.81 -0.94 -2.40
C ALA A 15 6.05 -1.50 -1.72
N PHE A 16 6.66 -0.67 -0.88
CA PHE A 16 7.85 -0.99 -0.11
C PHE A 16 7.57 -0.81 1.37
N ARG A 17 7.97 -1.80 2.15
CA ARG A 17 8.05 -1.71 3.60
C ARG A 17 9.39 -1.11 3.98
N ILE A 18 9.36 -0.06 4.79
CA ILE A 18 10.54 0.57 5.37
C ILE A 18 10.75 -0.05 6.75
N GLU A 19 11.89 -0.70 6.91
CA GLU A 19 12.33 -1.31 8.15
C GLU A 19 13.02 -0.28 9.06
N ASN A 20 13.23 -0.63 10.34
CA ASN A 20 13.75 0.30 11.34
C ASN A 20 15.18 0.79 11.05
N ASN A 21 15.91 0.08 10.20
CA ASN A 21 17.25 0.43 9.71
C ASN A 21 17.22 1.28 8.43
N GLY A 22 16.04 1.69 7.95
CA GLY A 22 15.85 2.43 6.69
C GLY A 22 15.84 1.55 5.44
N THR A 23 15.98 0.23 5.56
CA THR A 23 15.92 -0.70 4.43
C THR A 23 14.51 -0.72 3.83
N GLN A 24 14.44 -0.63 2.50
CA GLN A 24 13.19 -0.72 1.75
C GLN A 24 13.06 -2.10 1.13
N THR A 25 12.05 -2.86 1.57
CA THR A 25 11.76 -4.20 1.05
C THR A 25 10.46 -4.16 0.26
N MET A 26 10.49 -4.59 -1.00
CA MET A 26 9.28 -4.68 -1.83
C MET A 26 8.33 -5.72 -1.22
N ILE A 27 7.05 -5.35 -1.05
CA ILE A 27 6.03 -6.22 -0.46
C ILE A 27 4.91 -6.58 -1.43
N CYS A 28 4.57 -5.72 -2.39
CA CYS A 28 3.62 -6.03 -3.45
C CYS A 28 3.82 -5.14 -4.68
N SER A 29 3.32 -5.61 -5.82
CA SER A 29 3.30 -4.90 -7.10
C SER A 29 1.86 -4.61 -7.52
N GLU A 30 1.69 -3.79 -8.56
CA GLU A 30 0.39 -3.35 -9.07
C GLU A 30 -0.57 -4.51 -9.30
N GLY A 31 -1.72 -4.49 -8.62
CA GLY A 31 -2.74 -5.55 -8.70
C GLY A 31 -2.57 -6.68 -7.69
N ASP A 32 -1.42 -6.80 -7.03
CA ASP A 32 -1.20 -7.80 -5.97
C ASP A 32 -1.82 -7.36 -4.64
N THR A 33 -2.07 -8.35 -3.78
CA THR A 33 -2.49 -8.13 -2.39
C THR A 33 -1.47 -8.75 -1.45
N VAL A 34 -1.18 -8.05 -0.35
CA VAL A 34 -0.23 -8.50 0.67
C VAL A 34 -0.80 -8.27 2.06
N THR A 35 -0.66 -9.26 2.94
CA THR A 35 -1.09 -9.14 4.33
C THR A 35 0.12 -8.78 5.20
N VAL A 36 0.07 -7.62 5.85
CA VAL A 36 1.11 -7.16 6.78
C VAL A 36 0.47 -6.78 8.11
N ASN A 37 0.97 -7.33 9.22
CA ASN A 37 0.44 -7.11 10.57
C ASN A 37 -1.07 -7.36 10.67
N GLY A 38 -1.58 -8.40 10.00
CA GLY A 38 -3.02 -8.74 10.01
C GLY A 38 -3.91 -7.82 9.17
N LYS A 39 -3.34 -6.86 8.43
CA LYS A 39 -4.06 -5.99 7.50
C LYS A 39 -3.67 -6.34 6.06
N THR A 40 -4.66 -6.45 5.19
CA THR A 40 -4.42 -6.67 3.77
C THR A 40 -4.26 -5.34 3.06
N TYR A 41 -3.25 -5.23 2.22
CA TYR A 41 -2.95 -4.05 1.42
C TYR A 41 -2.89 -4.43 -0.06
N THR A 42 -3.24 -3.50 -0.93
CA THR A 42 -3.08 -3.60 -2.38
C THR A 42 -2.47 -2.32 -2.90
N VAL A 43 -1.75 -2.40 -4.01
CA VAL A 43 -1.20 -1.22 -4.67
C VAL A 43 -1.81 -1.11 -6.07
N ARG A 44 -2.27 0.09 -6.41
CA ARG A 44 -2.85 0.37 -7.73
C ARG A 44 -2.64 1.83 -8.11
N LYS A 45 -2.64 2.11 -9.41
CA LYS A 45 -2.72 3.49 -9.92
C LYS A 45 -4.09 4.05 -9.60
N ARG A 46 -4.11 5.27 -9.07
CA ARG A 46 -5.34 6.01 -8.89
C ARG A 46 -5.74 6.62 -10.24
N SER A 47 -6.95 6.31 -10.70
CA SER A 47 -7.42 6.72 -12.03
C SER A 47 -7.58 8.24 -12.20
N THR A 48 -7.63 9.01 -11.11
CA THR A 48 -7.82 10.47 -11.15
C THR A 48 -6.56 11.24 -11.54
N ASP A 49 -5.37 10.74 -11.15
CA ASP A 49 -4.09 11.44 -11.28
C ASP A 49 -2.93 10.51 -11.73
N ASN A 50 -3.23 9.24 -12.02
CA ASN A 50 -2.27 8.19 -12.41
C ASN A 50 -1.15 7.96 -11.38
N LYS A 51 -1.34 8.36 -10.12
CA LYS A 51 -0.34 8.15 -9.07
C LYS A 51 -0.43 6.76 -8.46
N CYS A 52 0.72 6.18 -8.14
CA CYS A 52 0.77 4.91 -7.43
C CYS A 52 0.36 5.08 -5.96
N CYS A 53 -0.62 4.31 -5.50
CA CYS A 53 -1.17 4.43 -4.16
C CYS A 53 -1.28 3.07 -3.46
N ILE A 54 -1.02 3.04 -2.15
CA ILE A 54 -1.31 1.90 -1.29
C ILE A 54 -2.71 2.06 -0.74
N TYR A 55 -3.51 1.01 -0.89
CA TYR A 55 -4.83 0.90 -0.33
C TYR A 55 -4.87 -0.24 0.68
N GLN A 56 -5.49 -0.03 1.84
CA GLN A 56 -5.82 -1.11 2.75
C GLN A 56 -7.16 -1.72 2.32
N VAL A 57 -7.11 -3.02 2.04
CA VAL A 57 -8.27 -3.84 1.73
C VAL A 57 -8.86 -4.30 3.07
N PHE A 58 -10.11 -3.92 3.31
CA PHE A 58 -10.88 -4.44 4.43
C PHE A 58 -11.70 -5.59 3.88
N GLY A 59 -11.44 -6.80 4.37
CA GLY A 59 -12.13 -8.00 3.89
C GLY A 59 -13.66 -7.81 3.89
N GLN A 60 -14.32 -8.33 2.87
CA GLN A 60 -15.78 -8.36 2.79
C GLN A 60 -16.34 -9.29 3.89
N ALA A 61 -16.49 -8.80 5.11
CA ALA A 61 -17.27 -9.49 6.12
C ALA A 61 -18.76 -9.28 5.79
N GLY A 62 -19.40 -10.30 5.21
CA GLY A 62 -20.86 -10.33 5.09
C GLY A 62 -21.49 -9.60 3.89
N GLY A 63 -20.76 -9.41 2.78
CA GLY A 63 -21.36 -8.92 1.53
C GLY A 63 -21.38 -7.39 1.36
N GLN A 64 -20.82 -6.64 2.32
CA GLN A 64 -20.63 -5.20 2.17
C GLN A 64 -19.15 -4.92 1.84
N ALA A 65 -18.88 -4.60 0.58
CA ALA A 65 -17.57 -4.10 0.16
C ALA A 65 -17.30 -2.79 0.90
N THR A 66 -16.45 -2.85 1.92
CA THR A 66 -15.96 -1.63 2.57
C THR A 66 -15.00 -0.95 1.58
N PRO A 67 -15.08 0.38 1.42
CA PRO A 67 -14.22 1.09 0.47
C PRO A 67 -12.76 0.94 0.90
N ASP A 68 -11.88 0.68 -0.08
CA ASP A 68 -10.45 0.60 0.20
C ASP A 68 -9.95 1.92 0.79
N LYS A 69 -9.28 1.89 1.94
CA LYS A 69 -8.74 3.12 2.55
C LYS A 69 -7.40 3.45 1.92
N LEU A 70 -7.24 4.67 1.42
CA LEU A 70 -5.93 5.18 1.01
C LEU A 70 -5.00 5.23 2.22
N ILE A 71 -3.88 4.53 2.13
CA ILE A 71 -2.86 4.45 3.17
C ILE A 71 -1.70 5.38 2.84
N ALA A 72 -1.19 5.34 1.60
CA ALA A 72 -0.10 6.19 1.16
C ALA A 72 -0.24 6.53 -0.32
N GLU A 73 0.20 7.72 -0.69
CA GLU A 73 0.39 8.14 -2.07
C GLU A 73 1.83 7.90 -2.53
N GLU A 74 2.07 8.09 -3.83
CA GLU A 74 3.37 7.95 -4.45
C GLU A 74 4.41 8.82 -3.74
N ASN A 75 5.53 8.20 -3.37
CA ASN A 75 6.63 8.81 -2.60
C ASN A 75 6.25 9.28 -1.19
N GLN A 76 5.03 9.02 -0.72
CA GLN A 76 4.65 9.28 0.65
C GLN A 76 5.14 8.14 1.55
N ILE A 77 5.68 8.50 2.72
CA ILE A 77 6.02 7.53 3.76
C ILE A 77 4.92 7.60 4.81
N VAL A 78 4.29 6.47 5.09
CA VAL A 78 3.33 6.35 6.19
C VAL A 78 3.87 5.38 7.23
N GLY A 79 4.26 5.95 8.37
CA GLY A 79 4.65 5.24 9.58
C GLY A 79 3.47 5.21 10.54
N GLY A 80 3.24 4.06 11.17
CA GLY A 80 2.10 3.79 12.04
C GLY A 80 1.68 4.99 12.91
N GLN A 81 0.42 5.39 12.80
CA GLN A 81 -0.17 6.23 13.84
C GLN A 81 -0.13 5.46 15.16
N GLN A 82 0.68 6.02 16.06
CA GLN A 82 0.65 6.01 17.54
C GLN A 82 0.36 4.69 18.25
#